data_AF-A0A0A1MRW1-F1
#
_entry.id   AF-A0A0A1MRW1-F1
#
_cell.length_a   1.000
_cell.length_b   1.000
_cell.length_c   1.000
_cell.angle_alpha   90.00
_cell.angle_beta   90.00
_cell.angle_gamma   90.00
#
_symmetry.space_group_name_H-M   'P 1'
#
loop_
_entity.id
_entity.type
_entity.pdbx_description
1 polymer ?
#
loop_
_entity_poly.entity_id
_entity_poly.type
_entity_poly.pdbx_seq_one_letter_code
_entity_poly.pdbx_strand_id
1 'polypeptide(L)' 'MYNNKDKKFHCDHCDKIIETGEKCWIKWNFPPSHLKTQTMPRKSFEWENVPVICSECSNKDIKMSDY' A
#
# COMPACT_ATOMS: atom_id res chain seq x y z
N MET A 1 -2.85 4.39 -2.63
CA MET A 1 -3.21 4.43 -4.05
C MET A 1 -2.17 5.21 -4.86
N TYR A 2 -1.85 4.78 -6.08
CA TYR A 2 -0.95 5.52 -6.95
C TYR A 2 -1.73 6.62 -7.69
N ASN A 3 -1.24 7.86 -7.62
CA ASN A 3 -1.86 8.99 -8.31
C ASN A 3 -1.07 9.30 -9.60
N ASN A 4 -1.73 9.10 -10.75
CA ASN A 4 -1.14 9.34 -12.07
C ASN A 4 -0.81 10.82 -12.36
N LYS A 5 -1.42 11.77 -11.64
CA LYS A 5 -1.14 13.21 -11.82
C LYS A 5 0.23 13.59 -11.26
N ASP A 6 0.49 13.14 -10.03
CA ASP A 6 1.70 13.50 -9.28
C ASP A 6 2.79 12.43 -9.36
N LYS A 7 2.47 11.27 -9.96
CA LYS A 7 3.32 10.07 -10.01
C LYS A 7 3.79 9.61 -8.63
N LYS A 8 2.95 9.83 -7.61
CA LYS A 8 3.23 9.54 -6.21
C LYS A 8 2.21 8.57 -5.63
N PHE A 9 2.60 7.87 -4.58
CA PHE A 9 1.70 7.06 -3.78
C PHE A 9 1.05 7.94 -2.71
N HIS A 10 -0.26 7.78 -2.53
CA HIS A 10 -1.05 8.43 -1.50
C HIS A 10 -1.67 7.39 -0.59
N CYS A 11 -1.88 7.74 0.68
CA CYS A 11 -2.69 6.95 1.58
C CYS A 11 -4.14 6.99 1.12
N ASP A 12 -4.79 5.82 1.05
CA ASP A 12 -6.19 5.68 0.64
C ASP A 12 -7.17 6.33 1.63
N HIS A 13 -6.77 6.47 2.90
CA HIS A 13 -7.63 6.94 3.97
C HIS A 13 -7.42 8.43 4.35
N CYS A 14 -6.24 8.99 4.11
CA CYS A 14 -5.92 10.36 4.52
C CYS A 14 -5.23 11.20 3.43
N ASP A 15 -5.13 10.67 2.21
CA ASP A 15 -4.48 11.29 1.05
C ASP A 15 -3.01 11.73 1.25
N LYS A 16 -2.41 11.39 2.40
CA LYS A 16 -1.01 11.67 2.71
C LYS A 16 -0.11 11.04 1.65
N ILE A 17 0.83 11.82 1.13
CA ILE A 17 1.85 11.35 0.20
C ILE A 17 2.78 10.39 0.94
N ILE A 18 2.98 9.20 0.38
CA ILE A 18 3.87 8.16 0.91
C ILE A 18 5.23 8.31 0.21
N GLU A 19 6.24 8.66 1.00
CA GLU A 19 7.59 8.89 0.50
C GLU A 19 8.37 7.57 0.32
N THR A 20 9.47 7.65 -0.44
CA THR A 20 10.35 6.50 -0.67
C THR A 20 11.02 6.08 0.64
N GLY A 21 10.76 4.85 1.09
CA GLY A 21 11.31 4.30 2.34
C GLY A 21 10.37 4.42 3.54
N GLU A 22 9.20 5.04 3.39
CA GLU A 22 8.18 5.09 4.44
C GLU A 22 7.51 3.72 4.62
N LYS A 23 7.33 3.29 5.87
CA LYS A 23 6.59 2.06 6.19
C LYS A 23 5.11 2.28 5.89
N CYS A 24 4.56 1.45 5.02
CA CYS A 24 3.16 1.50 4.61
C CYS A 24 2.59 0.08 4.51
N TRP A 25 1.27 -0.02 4.61
CA TRP A 25 0.52 -1.25 4.48
C TRP A 25 -0.16 -1.29 3.13
N ILE A 26 -0.03 -2.41 2.44
CA ILE A 26 -0.61 -2.64 1.13
C ILE A 26 -1.44 -3.92 1.22
N LYS A 27 -2.69 -3.86 0.77
CA LYS A 27 -3.54 -5.03 0.70
C LYS A 27 -3.24 -5.78 -0.60
N TRP A 28 -2.52 -6.89 -0.50
CA TRP A 28 -2.21 -7.73 -1.65
C TRP A 28 -3.45 -8.49 -2.15
N ASN A 29 -3.66 -8.49 -3.47
CA ASN A 29 -4.75 -9.26 -4.08
C ASN A 29 -4.45 -10.76 -4.23
N PHE A 30 -3.17 -11.16 -4.19
CA PHE A 30 -2.78 -12.55 -4.33
C PHE A 30 -1.98 -13.03 -3.13
N PRO A 31 -2.27 -14.24 -2.59
CA PRO A 31 -1.33 -14.90 -1.70
C PRO A 31 -0.01 -15.12 -2.45
N PRO A 32 1.15 -14.93 -1.79
CA PRO A 32 2.44 -15.19 -2.40
C PRO A 32 2.50 -16.66 -2.84
N SER A 33 2.42 -16.90 -4.15
CA SER A 33 2.58 -18.25 -4.70
C SER A 33 4.04 -18.68 -4.56
N HIS A 34 4.28 -19.83 -3.92
CA HIS A 34 5.61 -20.44 -3.80
C HIS A 34 6.26 -20.78 -5.16
N LEU A 35 5.48 -20.78 -6.24
CA LEU A 35 5.90 -21.18 -7.59
C LEU A 35 6.30 -20.01 -8.49
N LYS A 36 6.09 -18.76 -8.06
CA LYS A 36 6.43 -17.58 -8.87
C LYS A 36 7.48 -16.74 -8.18
N THR A 37 8.52 -16.38 -8.93
CA THR A 37 9.49 -15.37 -8.52
C THR A 37 8.73 -14.09 -8.21
N GLN A 38 8.71 -13.70 -6.93
CA GLN A 38 8.21 -12.40 -6.51
C GLN A 38 9.26 -11.37 -6.89
N THR A 39 9.26 -10.92 -8.14
CA THR A 39 9.80 -9.60 -8.42
C THR A 39 9.02 -8.67 -7.49
N MET A 40 9.66 -8.09 -6.48
CA MET A 40 9.04 -7.05 -5.66
C MET A 40 8.98 -5.78 -6.51
N PRO A 41 7.81 -5.23 -6.85
CA PRO A 41 7.81 -4.10 -7.76
C PRO A 41 6.90 -3.02 -7.23
N ARG A 42 7.48 -1.94 -6.73
CA ARG A 42 6.78 -0.65 -6.64
C ARG A 42 5.95 -0.41 -7.92
N LYS A 43 6.49 -0.78 -9.09
CA LYS A 43 5.82 -0.80 -10.40
C LYS A 43 4.56 -1.66 -10.52
N SER A 44 4.45 -2.84 -9.89
CA SER A 44 3.20 -3.61 -9.96
C SER A 44 2.12 -2.97 -9.11
N PHE A 45 2.48 -2.37 -7.98
CA PHE A 45 1.51 -1.58 -7.21
C PHE A 45 1.04 -0.34 -7.96
N GLU A 46 1.92 0.28 -8.78
CA GLU A 46 1.53 1.33 -9.72
C GLU A 46 0.55 0.81 -10.79
N TRP A 47 0.83 -0.35 -11.38
CA TRP A 47 -0.02 -0.95 -12.43
C TRP A 47 -1.36 -1.47 -11.93
N GLU A 48 -1.39 -2.09 -10.75
CA GLU A 48 -2.61 -2.63 -10.14
C GLU A 48 -3.37 -1.57 -9.33
N ASN A 49 -2.80 -0.37 -9.18
CA ASN A 49 -3.32 0.74 -8.37
C ASN A 49 -3.83 0.29 -7.00
N VAL A 50 -3.02 -0.52 -6.31
CA VAL A 50 -3.43 -1.18 -5.07
C VAL A 50 -3.70 -0.14 -3.96
N PRO A 51 -4.72 -0.33 -3.10
CA PRO A 51 -4.91 0.52 -1.94
C PRO A 51 -3.67 0.44 -1.03
N VAL A 52 -3.14 1.63 -0.71
CA VAL A 52 -1.96 1.79 0.14
C VAL A 52 -2.40 2.62 1.34
N ILE A 53 -2.08 2.16 2.54
CA ILE A 53 -2.46 2.78 3.80
C ILE A 53 -1.17 3.17 4.54
N CYS A 54 -1.10 4.41 5.05
CA CYS A 54 0.04 4.84 5.84
C CYS A 54 0.06 4.13 7.21
N SER A 55 1.23 4.07 7.85
CA SER A 55 1.36 3.45 9.17
C SER A 55 0.43 4.05 10.23
N GLU A 56 0.15 5.36 10.15
CA GLU A 56 -0.75 6.05 11.08
C GLU A 56 -2.20 5.59 10.94
N CYS A 57 -2.70 5.46 9.71
CA CYS A 57 -4.06 4.98 9.45
C CYS A 57 -4.20 3.49 9.81
N SER A 58 -3.21 2.67 9.43
CA SER A 58 -3.22 1.25 9.80
C SER A 58 -3.23 1.05 11.31
N ASN A 59 -2.45 1.82 12.07
CA ASN A 59 -2.46 1.73 13.54
C ASN A 59 -3.79 2.15 14.17
N LYS A 60 -4.59 3.00 13.51
CA LYS A 60 -5.94 3.35 13.98
C LYS A 60 -6.92 2.21 13.71
N ASP A 61 -6.86 1.61 12.52
CA ASP A 61 -7.70 0.47 12.17
C ASP A 61 -7.43 -0.75 13.07
N ILE A 62 -6.15 -1.06 13.35
CA ILE A 62 -5.77 -2.19 14.22
C ILE A 62 -6.33 -2.01 15.64
N LYS A 63 -6.33 -0.78 16.17
CA LYS A 63 -6.90 -0.49 17.49
C LYS A 63 -8.42 -0.62 17.56
N MET A 64 -9.13 -0.52 16.42
CA MET A 64 -10.58 -0.75 16.37
C MET A 64 -10.93 -2.24 16.26
N SER A 65 -10.01 -3.09 15.79
CA SER A 65 -10.22 -4.55 15.69
C SER A 65 -9.94 -5.33 16.98
N ASP A 66 -9.46 -4.68 18.03
CA ASP A 66 -9.20 -5.28 19.35
C ASP A 66 -10.44 -5.28 20.28
N TYR A 67 -11.63 -4.95 19.77
CA TYR A 67 -12.91 -4.95 20.49
C TYR A 67 -13.86 -6.04 19.99
#